data_AF-A0A0B4VAQ5-F1
#
_entry.id   AF-A0A0B4VAQ5-F1
#
_cell.length_a   1.000
_cell.length_b   1.000
_cell.length_c   1.000
_cell.angle_alpha   90.00
_cell.angle_beta   90.00
_cell.angle_gamma   90.00
#
_symmetry.space_group_name_H-M   'P 1'
#
loop_
_entity.id
_entity.type
_entity.pdbx_description
1 polymer ?
#
loop_
_entity_poly.entity_id
_entity_poly.type
_entity_poly.pdbx_seq_one_letter_code
_entity_poly.pdbx_strand_id
1 'polypeptide(L)' 'VITHPMQVVLFYVVLTAVTKVSTALFWRLLIGSLVMVIGEFLGAAGYMSVTIGFLIGLVGWLYILGELYMG' A
#
# COMPACT_ATOMS: atom_id res chain seq x y z
N VAL A 1 0.16 -4.52 11.96
CA VAL A 1 -0.90 -4.44 10.92
C VAL A 1 -1.52 -3.05 10.84
N ILE A 2 -2.06 -2.45 11.92
CA ILE A 2 -2.67 -1.09 11.85
C ILE A 2 -1.63 0.05 11.76
N THR A 3 -0.40 -0.16 12.24
CA THR A 3 0.66 0.86 12.22
C THR A 3 1.26 1.09 10.84
N HIS A 4 1.24 0.09 9.97
CA HIS A 4 1.77 0.17 8.59
C HIS A 4 0.95 1.14 7.71
N PRO A 5 -0.40 1.09 7.68
CA PRO A 5 -1.20 2.05 6.92
C PRO A 5 -1.04 3.49 7.44
N MET A 6 -0.93 3.68 8.76
CA MET A 6 -0.68 5.02 9.32
C MET A 6 0.67 5.59 8.89
N GLN A 7 1.71 4.77 8.74
CA GLN A 7 3.01 5.20 8.23
C GLN A 7 2.96 5.60 6.75
N VAL A 8 2.21 4.85 5.90
CA VAL A 8 2.07 5.17 4.46
C VAL A 8 1.30 6.47 4.24
N VAL A 9 0.20 6.70 4.97
CA VAL A 9 -0.58 7.95 4.89
C VAL A 9 0.26 9.15 5.33
N LEU A 10 1.02 9.00 6.43
CA LEU A 10 1.92 10.06 6.91
C LEU A 10 3.00 10.39 5.88
N PHE A 11 3.56 9.37 5.21
CA PHE A 11 4.57 9.54 4.17
C PHE A 11 4.01 10.29 2.95
N TYR A 12 2.78 9.98 2.55
CA TYR A 12 2.08 10.69 1.47
C TYR A 12 1.85 12.16 1.81
N VAL A 13 1.37 12.48 3.01
CA VAL A 13 1.16 13.88 3.44
C VAL A 13 2.47 14.68 3.38
N VAL A 14 3.58 14.08 3.82
CA VAL A 14 4.91 14.72 3.75
C VAL A 14 5.36 14.90 2.29
N LEU A 15 5.23 13.89 1.43
CA LEU A 15 5.60 13.98 0.00
C LEU A 15 4.80 15.06 -0.74
N THR A 16 3.51 15.19 -0.44
CA THR A 16 2.63 16.18 -1.07
C THR A 16 2.93 17.61 -0.59
N ALA A 17 3.40 17.76 0.64
CA ALA A 17 3.85 19.05 1.17
C ALA A 17 5.18 19.51 0.55
N VAL A 18 6.02 18.58 0.10
CA VAL A 18 7.38 18.86 -0.40
C VAL A 18 7.45 18.85 -1.94
N THR A 19 6.56 18.14 -2.64
CA THR A 19 6.58 18.01 -4.11
C THR A 19 5.17 17.99 -4.74
N LYS A 20 5.02 18.55 -5.95
CA LYS A 20 3.76 18.41 -6.73
C LYS A 20 3.64 16.98 -7.25
N VAL A 21 2.93 16.14 -6.52
CA VAL A 21 2.65 14.76 -6.92
C VAL A 21 1.54 14.75 -7.99
N SER A 22 1.72 13.97 -9.06
CA SER A 22 0.68 13.79 -10.08
C SER A 22 -0.55 13.09 -9.46
N THR A 23 -1.75 13.58 -9.77
CA THR A 23 -3.00 12.97 -9.29
C THR A 23 -3.12 11.50 -9.71
N ALA A 24 -2.49 11.09 -10.82
CA ALA A 24 -2.46 9.70 -11.26
C ALA A 24 -1.59 8.81 -10.34
N LEU A 25 -0.48 9.33 -9.81
CA LEU A 25 0.36 8.62 -8.83
C LEU A 25 -0.37 8.43 -7.50
N PHE A 26 -1.16 9.43 -7.07
CA PHE A 26 -2.00 9.31 -5.88
C PHE A 26 -2.98 8.14 -5.97
N TRP A 27 -3.73 8.01 -7.07
CA TRP A 27 -4.69 6.92 -7.23
C TRP A 27 -4.03 5.55 -7.31
N ARG A 28 -2.84 5.45 -7.92
CA ARG A 28 -2.06 4.20 -7.97
C ARG A 28 -1.59 3.75 -6.59
N LEU A 29 -1.05 4.68 -5.80
CA LEU A 29 -0.63 4.41 -4.42
C LEU A 29 -1.82 4.13 -3.48
N LEU A 30 -2.94 4.84 -3.66
CA LEU A 30 -4.16 4.65 -2.88
C LEU A 30 -4.76 3.26 -3.12
N ILE A 31 -4.88 2.85 -4.38
CA ILE A 31 -5.42 1.53 -4.75
C ILE A 31 -4.46 0.42 -4.30
N GLY A 32 -3.15 0.59 -4.52
CA GLY A 32 -2.12 -0.37 -4.09
C GLY A 32 -2.14 -0.61 -2.58
N SER A 33 -2.23 0.46 -1.78
CA SER A 33 -2.31 0.35 -0.32
C SER A 33 -3.63 -0.26 0.18
N LEU A 34 -4.76 0.05 -0.47
CA LEU A 34 -6.05 -0.58 -0.18
C LEU A 34 -6.04 -2.10 -0.41
N VAL A 35 -5.54 -2.53 -1.57
CA VAL A 35 -5.44 -3.96 -1.91
C VAL A 35 -4.52 -4.70 -0.92
N MET A 36 -3.41 -4.09 -0.55
CA MET A 36 -2.46 -4.65 0.41
C MET A 36 -3.09 -4.83 1.79
N VAL A 37 -3.78 -3.80 2.31
CA VAL A 37 -4.43 -3.85 3.62
C VAL A 37 -5.60 -4.85 3.63
N ILE A 38 -6.42 -4.87 2.59
CA ILE A 38 -7.55 -5.80 2.50
C ILE A 38 -7.05 -7.24 2.38
N GLY A 39 -6.00 -7.49 1.59
CA GLY A 39 -5.39 -8.82 1.45
C GLY A 39 -4.79 -9.35 2.75
N GLU A 40 -4.01 -8.52 3.46
CA GLU A 40 -3.44 -8.89 4.75
C GLU A 40 -4.52 -9.04 5.84
N PHE A 41 -5.55 -8.19 5.83
CA PHE A 41 -6.68 -8.29 6.75
C PHE A 41 -7.49 -9.57 6.55
N LEU A 42 -7.79 -9.94 5.29
CA LEU A 42 -8.52 -11.16 4.97
C LEU A 42 -7.71 -12.42 5.30
N GLY A 43 -6.38 -12.38 5.16
CA GLY A 43 -5.48 -13.44 5.64
C GLY A 43 -5.44 -13.55 7.16
N ALA A 44 -5.46 -12.42 7.89
CA ALA A 44 -5.49 -12.39 9.34
C ALA A 44 -6.84 -12.77 9.95
N ALA A 45 -7.94 -12.47 9.26
CA ALA A 45 -9.31 -12.78 9.67
C ALA A 45 -9.71 -14.25 9.38
N GLY A 46 -8.82 -15.04 8.77
CA GLY A 46 -9.04 -16.47 8.51
C GLY A 46 -9.98 -16.76 7.32
N TYR A 47 -10.40 -15.74 6.58
CA TYR A 47 -11.19 -15.90 5.35
C TYR A 47 -10.34 -16.46 4.19
N MET A 48 -9.01 -16.36 4.27
CA MET A 48 -8.05 -16.95 3.34
C MET A 48 -6.86 -17.54 4.10
N SER A 49 -6.07 -18.40 3.45
CA SER A 49 -4.84 -18.90 4.08
C SER A 49 -3.89 -17.75 4.40
N VAL A 50 -3.29 -17.77 5.59
CA VAL A 50 -2.34 -16.76 6.08
C VAL A 50 -1.21 -16.51 5.06
N THR A 51 -0.78 -17.57 4.38
CA THR A 51 0.22 -17.55 3.30
C THR A 51 -0.21 -16.71 2.10
N ILE A 52 -1.49 -16.75 1.71
CA ILE A 52 -2.01 -15.96 0.59
C ILE A 52 -2.11 -14.48 0.99
N GLY A 53 -2.58 -14.19 2.21
CA GLY A 53 -2.59 -12.81 2.73
C GLY A 53 -1.19 -12.19 2.77
N PHE A 54 -0.19 -12.98 3.17
CA PHE A 54 1.22 -12.54 3.17
C PHE A 54 1.78 -12.30 1.77
N LEU A 55 1.46 -13.17 0.79
CA LEU A 55 1.85 -12.99 -0.62
C LEU A 55 1.24 -11.72 -1.22
N ILE A 56 -0.03 -11.42 -0.92
CA ILE A 56 -0.69 -10.19 -1.38
C ILE A 56 -0.03 -8.96 -0.75
N GLY A 57 0.34 -9.03 0.53
CA GLY A 57 1.16 -8.02 1.19
C GLY A 57 2.48 -7.76 0.44
N LEU A 58 3.26 -8.81 0.21
CA LEU A 58 4.56 -8.74 -0.46
C LEU A 58 4.47 -8.14 -1.87
N VAL A 59 3.47 -8.55 -2.66
CA VAL A 59 3.23 -8.03 -4.01
C VAL A 59 2.78 -6.58 -3.99
N GLY A 60 1.89 -6.20 -3.06
CA GLY A 60 1.45 -4.82 -2.87
C GLY A 60 2.60 -3.88 -2.51
N TRP A 61 3.54 -4.35 -1.69
CA TRP A 61 4.73 -3.60 -1.34
C TRP A 61 5.67 -3.39 -2.54
N LEU A 62 5.93 -4.44 -3.32
CA LEU A 62 6.74 -4.34 -4.54
C LEU A 62 6.11 -3.41 -5.59
N TYR A 63 4.78 -3.41 -5.69
CA TYR A 63 4.05 -2.50 -6.58
C TYR A 63 4.22 -1.02 -6.17
N ILE A 64 4.12 -0.72 -4.87
CA ILE A 64 4.35 0.64 -4.35
C ILE A 64 5.77 1.11 -4.64
N LEU A 65 6.78 0.24 -4.46
CA LEU A 65 8.16 0.58 -4.81
C LEU A 65 8.35 0.81 -6.31
N GLY A 66 7.74 -0.02 -7.16
CA GLY A 66 7.80 0.15 -8.61
C GLY A 66 7.30 1.54 -9.04
N GLU A 67 6.16 1.97 -8.53
CA GLU A 67 5.60 3.28 -8.87
C GLU A 67 6.32 4.47 -8.24
N LEU A 68 7.07 4.26 -7.16
CA LEU A 68 7.88 5.32 -6.56
C LEU A 68 9.20 5.56 -7.32
N TYR A 69 9.78 4.52 -7.92
CA TYR A 69 11.05 4.61 -8.64
C TYR A 69 10.90 4.84 -10.15
N MET A 70 9.75 4.48 -10.74
CA MET A 70 9.48 4.63 -12.18
C MET A 70 8.41 5.70 -12.50
N GLY A 71 7.79 6.33 -11.49
CA GLY A 71 6.78 7.39 -11.62
C GLY A 71 7.29 8.76 -11.21
#